data_AF-A0A9K3M3S3-F1
#
_entry.id   AF-A0A9K3M3S3-F1
#
_cell.length_a   1.000
_cell.length_b   1.000
_cell.length_c   1.000
_cell.angle_alpha   90.00
_cell.angle_beta   90.00
_cell.angle_gamma   90.00
#
_symmetry.space_group_name_H-M   'P 1'
#
loop_
_entity.id
_entity.type
_entity.pdbx_description
1 polymer ?
#
loop_
_entity_poly.entity_id
_entity_poly.type
_entity_poly.pdbx_seq_one_letter_code
_entity_poly.pdbx_strand_id
1 'polypeptide(L)'
;MGPLKDDWTSTCPLDWPQSERDEKCISQNEASWGTAMLSRLEKFKAIIDPNELFICAAGVGYTSKSDPSSNPDPSPSSSSESRMMPNPMSVLVFFLCSFAVSLMNYCFLHSNH
;
A
#
# COMPACT_ATOMS: atom_id res chain seq x y z
N MET A 1 -2.50 -7.70 8.95
CA MET A 1 -1.89 -7.23 10.22
C MET A 1 -0.65 -6.41 9.89
N GLY A 2 -0.39 -5.32 10.61
CA GLY A 2 0.74 -4.39 10.36
C GLY A 2 1.98 -4.69 11.22
N PRO A 3 2.92 -3.74 11.37
CA PRO A 3 4.11 -3.88 12.21
C PRO A 3 3.80 -3.74 13.71
N LEU A 4 4.82 -3.88 14.56
CA LEU A 4 4.69 -3.60 16.00
C LEU A 4 4.52 -2.09 16.27
N LYS A 5 3.80 -1.73 17.34
CA LYS A 5 3.63 -0.35 17.77
C LYS A 5 4.95 0.28 18.23
N ASP A 6 5.74 -0.50 18.97
CA ASP A 6 7.02 -0.06 19.53
C ASP A 6 8.17 -0.09 18.50
N ASP A 7 8.06 -0.91 17.46
CA ASP A 7 9.04 -1.01 16.37
C ASP A 7 8.36 -1.23 15.02
N TRP A 8 8.35 -0.15 14.22
CA TRP A 8 7.70 -0.12 12.91
C TRP A 8 8.44 -0.93 11.84
N THR A 9 9.67 -1.37 12.12
CA THR A 9 10.48 -2.18 11.20
C THR A 9 10.26 -3.68 11.38
N SER A 10 9.68 -4.08 12.52
CA SER A 10 9.40 -5.47 12.85
C SER A 10 7.96 -5.85 12.53
N THR A 11 7.79 -7.05 11.95
CA THR A 11 6.45 -7.59 11.66
C THR A 11 5.74 -8.01 12.95
N CYS A 12 4.42 -7.89 12.98
CA CYS A 12 3.60 -8.42 14.08
C CYS A 12 3.66 -9.97 14.10
N PRO A 13 4.06 -10.61 15.22
CA PRO A 13 4.14 -12.06 15.32
C PRO A 13 2.76 -12.73 15.18
N LEU A 14 2.69 -13.79 14.37
CA LEU A 14 1.43 -14.50 14.07
C LEU A 14 1.08 -15.58 15.11
N ASP A 15 2.05 -16.00 15.91
CA ASP A 15 1.95 -16.97 16.99
C ASP A 15 1.34 -16.37 18.27
N TRP A 16 1.34 -15.05 18.41
CA TRP A 16 0.68 -14.36 19.54
C TRP A 16 -0.84 -14.52 19.51
N PRO A 17 -1.52 -14.53 20.66
CA PRO A 17 -2.99 -14.50 20.70
C PRO A 17 -3.53 -13.21 20.08
N GLN A 18 -4.75 -13.27 19.51
CA GLN A 18 -5.35 -12.11 18.82
C GLN A 18 -5.43 -10.87 19.71
N SER A 19 -5.78 -11.03 20.98
CA SER A 19 -5.84 -9.92 21.95
C SER A 19 -4.50 -9.22 22.14
N GLU A 20 -3.41 -9.99 22.18
CA GLU A 20 -2.06 -9.43 22.31
C GLU A 20 -1.62 -8.72 21.03
N ARG A 21 -1.99 -9.25 19.86
CA ARG A 21 -1.75 -8.57 18.58
C ARG A 21 -2.53 -7.26 18.47
N ASP A 22 -3.78 -7.23 18.91
CA ASP A 22 -4.60 -5.99 18.90
C ASP A 22 -3.99 -4.92 19.82
N GLU A 23 -3.39 -5.35 20.93
CA GLU A 23 -2.71 -4.47 21.88
C GLU A 23 -1.35 -3.97 21.37
N LYS A 24 -0.53 -4.86 20.79
CA LYS A 24 0.88 -4.57 20.50
C LYS A 24 1.19 -4.26 19.04
N CYS A 25 0.27 -4.55 18.12
CA CYS A 25 0.49 -4.36 16.69
C CYS A 25 -0.36 -3.23 16.11
N ILE A 26 0.18 -2.58 15.09
CA ILE A 26 -0.54 -1.60 14.29
C ILE A 26 -1.48 -2.34 13.33
N SER A 27 -2.71 -1.84 13.19
CA SER A 27 -3.65 -2.42 12.23
C SER A 27 -3.12 -2.23 10.79
N GLN A 28 -3.50 -3.11 9.87
CA GLN A 28 -3.03 -3.00 8.47
C GLN A 28 -3.44 -1.67 7.82
N ASN A 29 -4.67 -1.22 8.10
CA ASN A 29 -5.19 0.04 7.59
C ASN A 29 -4.44 1.24 8.20
N GLU A 30 -4.14 1.19 9.48
CA GLU A 30 -3.38 2.26 10.14
C GLU A 30 -1.93 2.32 9.66
N ALA A 31 -1.30 1.17 9.41
CA ALA A 31 0.03 1.13 8.81
C ALA A 31 0.06 1.71 7.39
N SER A 32 -1.02 1.57 6.64
CA SER A 32 -1.13 2.05 5.25
C SER A 32 -1.43 3.55 5.16
N TRP A 33 -2.32 4.04 6.02
CA TRP A 33 -2.88 5.39 5.91
C TRP A 33 -2.43 6.34 7.04
N GLY A 34 -1.96 5.80 8.16
CA GLY A 34 -1.77 6.53 9.41
C GLY A 34 -3.08 6.81 10.15
N THR A 35 -3.00 7.02 11.47
CA THR A 35 -4.17 7.11 12.37
C THR A 35 -5.15 8.23 11.97
N ALA A 36 -4.64 9.44 11.70
CA ALA A 36 -5.48 10.60 11.42
C ALA A 36 -6.21 10.48 10.08
N MET A 37 -5.52 10.00 9.05
CA MET A 37 -6.12 9.81 7.73
C MET A 37 -7.11 8.64 7.76
N LEU A 38 -6.77 7.54 8.42
CA LEU A 38 -7.66 6.40 8.58
C LEU A 38 -9.00 6.82 9.19
N SER A 39 -8.97 7.57 10.30
CA SER A 39 -10.19 8.09 10.94
C SER A 39 -11.04 8.95 9.98
N ARG A 40 -10.39 9.71 9.10
CA ARG A 40 -11.09 10.52 8.09
C ARG A 40 -11.71 9.65 7.00
N LEU A 41 -10.98 8.64 6.52
CA LEU A 41 -11.46 7.71 5.50
C LEU A 41 -12.64 6.87 6.01
N GLU A 42 -12.59 6.41 7.26
CA GLU A 42 -13.70 5.67 7.89
C GLU A 42 -14.97 6.52 7.94
N LYS A 43 -14.86 7.80 8.30
CA LYS A 43 -16.00 8.73 8.29
C LYS A 43 -16.59 8.90 6.89
N PHE A 44 -15.76 9.08 5.86
CA PHE A 44 -16.25 9.21 4.49
C PHE A 44 -16.86 7.91 3.97
N LYS A 45 -16.25 6.76 4.29
CA LYS A 45 -16.77 5.44 3.92
C LYS A 45 -18.14 5.20 4.50
N ALA A 46 -18.37 5.56 5.77
CA ALA A 46 -19.69 5.45 6.41
C ALA A 46 -20.76 6.35 5.78
N ILE A 47 -20.38 7.50 5.21
CA ILE A 47 -21.30 8.43 4.53
C ILE A 47 -21.62 7.95 3.10
N ILE A 48 -20.59 7.53 2.36
CA ILE A 48 -20.71 7.21 0.93
C ILE A 48 -21.20 5.78 0.70
N ASP A 49 -20.78 4.84 1.55
CA ASP A 49 -21.12 3.43 1.46
C ASP A 49 -21.68 2.89 2.79
N PRO A 50 -22.87 3.37 3.20
CA PRO A 50 -23.51 3.00 4.45
C PRO A 50 -23.99 1.53 4.48
N ASN A 51 -24.13 0.90 3.32
CA ASN A 51 -24.59 -0.49 3.18
C ASN A 51 -23.43 -1.46 2.92
N GLU A 52 -22.18 -0.98 3.03
CA GLU A 52 -20.97 -1.78 2.83
C GLU A 52 -20.96 -2.56 1.50
N LEU A 53 -21.42 -1.93 0.41
CA LEU A 53 -21.39 -2.52 -0.92
C LEU A 53 -19.97 -2.65 -1.46
N PHE A 54 -19.05 -1.81 -1.00
CA PHE A 54 -17.65 -1.78 -1.40
C PHE A 54 -16.75 -2.29 -0.27
N ILE A 55 -16.71 -3.62 -0.10
CA ILE A 55 -15.77 -4.31 0.79
C ILE A 55 -14.63 -4.88 -0.05
N CYS A 56 -13.41 -4.40 0.20
CA CYS A 56 -12.19 -4.93 -0.38
C CYS A 56 -11.31 -5.51 0.72
N ALA A 57 -10.59 -6.60 0.43
CA ALA A 57 -9.61 -7.16 1.36
C ALA A 57 -8.57 -6.10 1.71
N ALA A 58 -8.32 -5.91 3.01
CA ALA A 58 -7.43 -4.86 3.54
C ALA A 58 -7.85 -3.41 3.19
N GLY A 59 -9.11 -3.19 2.81
CA GLY A 59 -9.68 -1.86 2.62
C GLY A 59 -10.11 -1.20 3.93
N VAL A 60 -10.41 0.09 3.87
CA VAL A 60 -10.99 0.85 5.00
C VAL A 60 -12.36 0.27 5.35
N GLY A 61 -12.56 -0.07 6.63
CA GLY A 61 -13.78 -0.73 7.12
C GLY A 61 -13.82 -2.24 6.88
N TYR A 62 -12.77 -2.85 6.33
CA TYR A 62 -12.71 -4.31 6.22
C TYR A 62 -12.59 -4.96 7.60
N THR A 63 -13.55 -5.81 7.96
CA THR A 63 -13.45 -6.68 9.12
C THR A 63 -13.45 -8.14 8.65
N SER A 64 -12.59 -8.98 9.24
CA SER A 64 -12.55 -10.42 8.94
C SER A 64 -13.77 -11.19 9.48
N LYS A 65 -14.75 -10.48 10.06
CA LYS A 65 -15.97 -11.03 10.68
C LYS A 65 -17.22 -10.75 9.84
N SER A 66 -17.10 -10.53 8.54
CA SER A 66 -18.29 -10.43 7.68
C SER A 66 -19.07 -11.74 7.75
N ASP A 67 -20.20 -11.72 8.48
CA ASP A 67 -21.21 -12.76 8.39
C ASP A 67 -21.58 -12.94 6.91
N PRO A 68 -21.69 -14.18 6.41
CA PRO A 68 -22.10 -14.45 5.03
C PRO A 68 -23.61 -14.25 4.91
N SER A 69 -24.10 -13.03 5.06
CA SER A 69 -25.52 -12.73 4.91
C SER A 69 -25.76 -11.33 4.38
N SER A 70 -25.30 -11.12 3.14
CA SER A 70 -26.07 -10.49 2.07
C SER A 70 -25.14 -10.19 0.90
N ASN A 71 -25.08 -11.08 -0.08
CA ASN A 71 -24.93 -10.70 -1.49
C ASN A 71 -25.32 -11.89 -2.38
N PRO A 72 -26.27 -11.73 -3.32
CA PRO A 72 -26.45 -12.68 -4.39
C PRO A 72 -25.33 -12.56 -5.43
N ASP A 73 -24.80 -13.72 -5.77
CA ASP A 73 -23.99 -14.17 -6.91
C ASP A 73 -22.58 -13.60 -7.22
N PRO A 74 -21.64 -14.51 -7.60
CA PRO A 74 -20.25 -14.20 -7.89
C PRO A 74 -20.07 -13.72 -9.33
N SER A 75 -19.42 -12.57 -9.49
CA SER A 75 -18.86 -12.15 -10.77
C SER A 75 -17.58 -12.95 -11.06
N PRO A 76 -17.38 -13.49 -12.29
CA PRO A 76 -16.28 -14.40 -12.58
C PRO A 76 -14.94 -13.67 -12.59
N SER A 77 -14.00 -14.19 -11.81
CA SER A 77 -12.60 -13.80 -11.81
C SER A 77 -11.96 -14.11 -13.17
N SER A 78 -11.69 -13.09 -13.98
CA SER A 78 -10.73 -13.18 -15.07
C SER A 78 -9.36 -12.76 -14.54
N SER A 79 -8.50 -13.75 -14.36
CA SER A 79 -7.06 -13.54 -14.19
C SER A 79 -6.52 -12.87 -15.45
N SER A 80 -6.16 -11.60 -15.36
CA SER A 80 -5.25 -10.97 -16.32
C SER A 80 -3.99 -10.55 -15.60
N GLU A 81 -2.91 -11.30 -15.85
CA GLU A 81 -1.55 -10.87 -15.57
C GLU A 81 -1.32 -9.51 -16.23
N SER A 82 -1.38 -8.43 -15.45
CA SER A 82 -0.94 -7.11 -15.92
C SER A 82 0.58 -7.12 -15.96
N ARG A 83 1.14 -7.41 -17.13
CA ARG A 83 2.51 -7.05 -17.45
C ARG A 83 2.63 -5.54 -17.35
N MET A 84 3.33 -5.05 -16.32
CA MET A 84 3.74 -3.65 -16.21
C MET A 84 4.60 -3.29 -17.42
N MET A 85 4.00 -2.64 -18.42
CA MET A 85 4.75 -1.90 -19.43
C MET A 85 5.28 -0.63 -18.75
N PRO A 86 6.60 -0.37 -18.73
CA PRO A 86 7.14 0.82 -18.12
C PRO A 86 6.65 2.07 -18.85
N ASN A 87 6.15 3.03 -18.08
CA ASN A 87 5.69 4.34 -18.55
C ASN A 87 6.80 5.02 -19.39
N PRO A 88 6.51 5.51 -20.61
CA PRO A 88 7.50 6.16 -21.48
C PRO A 88 8.20 7.36 -20.82
N MET A 89 7.56 8.01 -19.85
CA MET A 89 8.16 9.11 -19.09
C MET A 89 9.29 8.65 -18.16
N SER A 90 9.28 7.39 -17.72
CA SER A 90 10.30 6.82 -16.82
C SER A 90 11.59 6.49 -17.57
N VAL A 91 11.50 5.98 -18.79
CA VAL A 91 12.66 5.66 -19.64
C VAL A 91 13.47 6.94 -19.95
N LEU A 92 12.77 8.04 -20.21
CA LEU A 92 13.39 9.33 -20.52
C LEU A 92 14.24 9.89 -19.35
N VAL A 93 13.79 9.68 -18.11
CA VAL A 93 14.54 10.09 -16.91
C VAL A 93 15.83 9.28 -16.74
N PHE A 94 15.81 7.97 -16.99
CA PHE A 94 17.01 7.13 -16.91
C PHE A 94 18.07 7.52 -17.96
N PHE A 95 17.65 7.85 -19.18
CA PHE A 95 18.59 8.32 -20.22
C PHE A 95 19.18 9.70 -19.89
N LEU A 96 18.37 10.65 -19.41
CA LEU A 96 18.86 11.99 -19.07
C LEU A 96 19.85 11.98 -17.90
N CYS A 97 19.61 11.18 -16.85
CA CYS A 97 20.55 11.04 -15.75
C CYS A 97 21.90 10.46 -16.19
N SER A 98 21.89 9.47 -17.09
CA SER A 98 23.11 8.84 -17.58
C SER A 98 23.96 9.80 -18.43
N PHE A 99 23.32 10.65 -19.25
CA PHE A 99 24.03 11.69 -20.00
C PHE A 99 24.66 12.77 -19.10
N ALA A 100 23.96 13.18 -18.04
CA ALA A 100 24.48 14.18 -17.10
C ALA A 100 25.73 13.68 -16.35
N VAL A 101 25.74 12.42 -15.90
CA VAL A 101 26.89 11.81 -15.21
C VAL A 101 28.08 11.64 -16.15
N SER A 102 27.85 11.30 -17.42
CA SER A 102 28.91 11.23 -18.43
C SER A 102 29.50 12.59 -18.76
N LEU A 103 28.69 13.64 -18.92
CA LEU A 103 29.19 15.00 -19.16
C LEU A 103 30.00 15.54 -17.99
N MET A 104 29.57 15.29 -16.75
CA MET A 104 30.32 15.70 -15.57
C MET A 104 31.69 15.02 -15.47
N ASN A 105 31.77 13.71 -15.77
CA ASN A 105 33.06 13.00 -15.80
C ASN A 105 33.96 13.48 -16.95
N TYR A 106 33.39 13.82 -18.11
CA TYR A 106 34.15 14.33 -19.25
C TYR A 106 34.75 15.71 -18.96
N CYS A 107 33.99 16.62 -18.35
CA CYS A 107 34.50 17.92 -17.93
C CYS A 107 35.57 17.81 -16.84
N PHE A 108 35.44 16.85 -15.92
CA PHE A 108 36.42 16.67 -14.84
C PHE A 108 37.75 16.10 -15.35
N LEU A 109 37.73 15.19 -16.33
CA LEU A 109 38.95 14.66 -16.95
C LEU A 109 39.69 15.69 -17.82
N HIS A 110 38.97 16.61 -18.47
CA HIS A 110 39.57 17.55 -19.42
C HIS A 110 40.01 18.89 -18.79
N SER A 111 39.76 19.09 -17.49
CA SER A 111 40.15 20.32 -16.76
C SER A 111 41.48 20.18 -16.01
N ASN A 112 42.21 19.07 -16.17
CA ASN A 112 43.53 18.81 -15.55
C ASN A 112 44.67 18.70 -16.58
N HIS A 113 44.57 19.40 -17.71
CA HIS A 113 45.67 19.63 -18.65
C HIS A 113 45.70 21.11 -19.06
#